data_AF-A0A9Q3PV07-F1
#
_entry.id   AF-A0A9Q3PV07-F1
#
_cell.length_a   1.000
_cell.length_b   1.000
_cell.length_c   1.000
_cell.angle_alpha   90.00
_cell.angle_beta   90.00
_cell.angle_gamma   90.00
#
_symmetry.space_group_name_H-M   'P 1'
#
loop_
_entity.id
_entity.type
_entity.pdbx_description
1 polymer ?
#
loop_
_entity_poly.entity_id
_entity_poly.type
_entity_poly.pdbx_seq_one_letter_code
_entity_poly.pdbx_strand_id
1 'polypeptide(L)'
;LEKGWNTILPADTLRKGLIDIHPTASSFEMMLYKVKHHEKQRMDDAFEYAKQRWDKSHKVPDFKLGYLVLVPTLNSNNIKGPKKLKYSYLGPFFIVFLHGTNAVQV
;
A
#
# COMPACT_ATOMS: atom_id res chain seq x y z
N LEU A 1 -41.03 22.93 -56.33
CA LEU A 1 -40.22 21.69 -56.23
C LEU A 1 -39.81 21.53 -54.77
N GLU A 2 -40.27 20.42 -54.20
CA GLU A 2 -40.39 20.13 -52.77
C GLU A 2 -39.03 20.13 -52.05
N LYS A 3 -38.98 20.78 -50.89
CA LYS A 3 -37.81 20.78 -50.00
C LYS A 3 -37.78 19.43 -49.28
N GLY A 4 -37.26 18.42 -49.98
CA GLY A 4 -37.16 17.04 -49.52
C GLY A 4 -36.47 16.93 -48.17
N TRP A 5 -37.12 16.21 -47.27
CA TRP A 5 -36.60 15.82 -45.98
C TRP A 5 -35.33 15.00 -46.20
N ASN A 6 -34.17 15.48 -45.73
CA ASN A 6 -32.96 14.67 -45.67
C ASN A 6 -33.15 13.58 -44.60
N THR A 7 -33.32 12.33 -45.03
CA THR A 7 -33.68 11.17 -44.19
C THR A 7 -32.50 10.49 -43.48
N ILE A 8 -31.29 11.05 -43.53
CA ILE A 8 -30.12 10.48 -42.88
C ILE A 8 -29.71 11.37 -41.71
N LEU A 9 -30.51 11.33 -40.65
CA LEU A 9 -30.07 11.79 -39.33
C LEU A 9 -29.03 10.78 -38.82
N PRO A 10 -27.81 11.19 -38.44
CA PRO A 10 -26.87 10.28 -37.80
C PRO A 10 -27.53 9.78 -36.52
N ALA A 11 -27.75 8.46 -36.40
CA ALA A 11 -28.37 7.84 -35.24
C ALA A 11 -27.66 8.26 -33.93
N ASP A 12 -26.37 8.54 -34.03
CA ASP A 12 -25.50 8.96 -32.92
C ASP A 12 -25.88 10.35 -32.37
N THR A 13 -26.44 11.25 -33.17
CA THR A 13 -26.88 12.58 -32.69
C THR A 13 -28.15 12.53 -31.84
N LEU A 14 -29.04 11.56 -32.10
CA LEU A 14 -30.29 11.38 -31.33
C LEU A 14 -30.05 10.67 -29.98
N ARG A 15 -28.94 9.95 -29.85
CA ARG A 15 -28.59 9.18 -28.64
C ARG A 15 -27.82 9.97 -27.58
N LYS A 16 -27.33 11.18 -27.88
CA LYS A 16 -26.50 11.98 -26.95
C LYS A 16 -27.17 12.38 -25.63
N GLY A 17 -28.50 12.29 -25.54
CA GLY A 17 -29.28 12.57 -24.32
C GLY A 17 -30.09 11.39 -23.80
N LEU A 18 -29.99 10.21 -24.44
CA LEU A 18 -30.68 9.01 -23.97
C LEU A 18 -29.85 8.36 -22.85
N ILE A 19 -30.46 8.22 -21.67
CA ILE A 19 -29.87 7.43 -20.59
C ILE A 19 -30.03 5.96 -21.00
N ASP A 20 -28.94 5.33 -21.42
CA ASP A 20 -28.90 3.89 -21.64
C ASP A 20 -29.13 3.19 -20.28
N ILE A 21 -30.35 2.69 -20.05
CA ILE A 21 -30.74 1.96 -18.83
C ILE A 21 -29.91 0.66 -18.70
N HIS A 22 -29.49 0.10 -19.83
CA HIS A 22 -28.61 -1.06 -19.90
C HIS A 22 -27.26 -0.65 -20.49
N PRO A 23 -26.14 -1.05 -19.88
CA PRO A 23 -24.84 -0.67 -20.39
C PRO A 23 -24.60 -1.31 -21.76
N THR A 24 -24.50 -0.48 -22.79
CA THR A 24 -23.94 -0.86 -24.09
C THR A 24 -22.48 -1.33 -23.91
N ALA A 25 -21.97 -2.19 -24.80
CA ALA A 25 -20.59 -2.70 -24.71
C ALA A 25 -19.52 -1.61 -24.51
N SER A 26 -19.68 -0.46 -25.19
CA SER A 26 -18.79 0.69 -25.03
C SER A 26 -18.88 1.35 -23.64
N SER A 27 -20.08 1.43 -23.03
CA SER A 27 -20.20 1.96 -21.68
C SER A 27 -19.63 0.99 -20.65
N PHE A 28 -19.74 -0.31 -20.87
CA PHE A 28 -19.08 -1.33 -20.05
C PHE A 28 -17.55 -1.23 -20.13
N GLU A 29 -16.99 -1.06 -21.31
CA GLU A 29 -15.55 -0.84 -21.50
C GLU A 29 -15.06 0.41 -20.74
N MET A 30 -15.79 1.52 -20.85
CA MET A 30 -15.47 2.75 -20.11
C MET A 30 -15.57 2.58 -18.60
N MET A 31 -16.56 1.80 -18.12
CA MET A 31 -16.66 1.46 -16.69
C MET A 31 -15.46 0.65 -16.24
N LEU A 32 -15.07 -0.40 -16.97
CA LEU A 32 -13.89 -1.20 -16.65
C LEU A 32 -12.60 -0.37 -16.66
N TYR A 33 -12.45 0.53 -17.63
CA TYR A 33 -11.31 1.44 -17.69
C TYR A 33 -11.23 2.32 -16.44
N LYS A 34 -12.35 2.93 -16.04
CA LYS A 34 -12.43 3.76 -14.83
C LYS A 34 -12.11 2.95 -13.56
N VAL A 35 -12.64 1.75 -13.45
CA VAL A 35 -12.38 0.86 -12.30
C VAL A 35 -10.89 0.55 -12.21
N LYS A 36 -10.27 0.10 -13.30
CA LYS A 36 -8.83 -0.20 -13.33
C LYS A 36 -7.96 1.00 -12.95
N HIS A 37 -8.29 2.17 -13.49
CA HIS A 37 -7.55 3.40 -13.19
C HIS A 37 -7.67 3.78 -11.72
N HIS A 38 -8.87 3.70 -11.16
CA HIS A 38 -9.11 4.02 -9.77
C HIS A 38 -8.52 2.99 -8.81
N GLU A 39 -8.52 1.71 -9.17
CA GLU A 39 -7.81 0.67 -8.40
C GLU A 39 -6.31 0.93 -8.35
N LYS A 40 -5.70 1.32 -9.47
CA LYS A 40 -4.29 1.72 -9.50
C LYS A 40 -4.02 2.90 -8.57
N GLN A 41 -4.84 3.96 -8.65
CA GLN A 41 -4.71 5.12 -7.77
C GLN A 41 -4.80 4.74 -6.29
N ARG A 42 -5.76 3.86 -5.93
CA ARG A 42 -5.89 3.38 -4.54
C ARG A 42 -4.66 2.63 -4.05
N MET A 43 -4.02 1.85 -4.92
CA MET A 43 -2.79 1.14 -4.56
C MET A 43 -1.63 2.11 -4.35
N ASP A 44 -1.50 3.09 -5.24
CA ASP A 44 -0.48 4.13 -5.15
C ASP A 44 -0.67 4.97 -3.87
N ASP A 45 -1.90 5.40 -3.58
CA ASP A 45 -2.26 6.16 -2.38
C ASP A 45 -1.99 5.36 -1.09
N ALA A 46 -2.32 4.06 -1.10
CA ALA A 46 -2.09 3.19 0.05
C ALA A 46 -0.59 2.99 0.32
N PHE A 47 0.20 2.83 -0.73
CA PHE A 47 1.65 2.74 -0.62
C PHE A 47 2.25 4.04 -0.10
N GLU A 48 1.82 5.17 -0.63
CA GLU A 48 2.29 6.48 -0.19
C GLU A 48 1.93 6.75 1.28
N TYR A 49 0.70 6.44 1.68
CA TYR A 49 0.27 6.56 3.08
C TYR A 49 1.14 5.70 4.01
N ALA A 50 1.41 4.44 3.65
CA ALA A 50 2.23 3.55 4.45
C ALA A 50 3.67 4.07 4.57
N LYS A 51 4.24 4.58 3.46
CA LYS A 51 5.57 5.19 3.44
C LYS A 51 5.64 6.44 4.32
N GLN A 52 4.72 7.39 4.15
CA GLN A 52 4.68 8.61 4.95
C GLN A 52 4.52 8.30 6.44
N ARG A 53 3.68 7.31 6.78
CA ARG A 53 3.50 6.85 8.17
C ARG A 53 4.79 6.27 8.74
N TRP A 54 5.51 5.46 7.96
CA TRP A 54 6.79 4.88 8.35
C TRP A 54 7.84 5.98 8.55
N ASP A 55 8.02 6.86 7.57
CA ASP A 55 9.02 7.94 7.64
C ASP A 55 8.76 8.89 8.82
N LYS A 56 7.49 9.09 9.21
CA LYS A 56 7.12 9.91 10.37
C LYS A 56 7.41 9.25 11.71
N SER A 57 7.17 7.94 11.86
CA SER A 57 7.31 7.25 13.15
C SER A 57 8.67 6.58 13.32
N HIS A 58 9.36 6.27 12.24
CA HIS A 58 10.62 5.55 12.26
C HIS A 58 11.75 6.49 12.65
N LYS A 59 12.39 6.19 13.77
CA LYS A 59 13.64 6.83 14.19
C LYS A 59 14.77 5.83 13.94
N VAL A 60 15.74 6.24 13.12
CA VAL A 60 16.95 5.44 12.90
C VAL A 60 17.71 5.36 14.24
N PRO A 61 18.02 4.14 14.73
CA PRO A 61 18.76 3.98 15.96
C PRO A 61 20.24 4.37 15.78
N ASP A 62 20.80 5.10 16.75
CA ASP A 62 22.23 5.45 16.78
C ASP A 62 23.00 4.40 17.61
N PHE A 63 23.41 3.32 16.95
CA PHE A 63 24.20 2.25 17.58
C PHE A 63 25.69 2.55 17.50
N LYS A 64 26.40 2.38 18.61
CA LYS A 64 27.87 2.51 18.68
C LYS A 64 28.50 1.25 19.24
N LEU A 65 29.72 0.96 18.77
CA LEU A 65 30.51 -0.15 19.28
C LEU A 65 30.75 0.00 20.79
N GLY A 66 30.60 -1.10 21.53
CA GLY A 66 30.73 -1.11 22.98
C GLY A 66 29.50 -0.60 23.75
N TYR A 67 28.41 -0.19 23.09
CA TYR A 67 27.15 0.08 23.80
C TYR A 67 26.54 -1.21 24.35
N LEU A 68 25.93 -1.10 25.52
CA LEU A 68 25.15 -2.16 26.15
C LEU A 68 23.72 -2.10 25.66
N VAL A 69 23.24 -3.20 25.09
CA VAL A 69 21.87 -3.31 24.57
C VAL A 69 21.16 -4.53 25.14
N LEU A 70 19.83 -4.42 25.17
CA LEU A 70 18.92 -5.47 25.63
C LEU A 70 18.23 -6.09 24.42
N VAL A 71 18.23 -7.43 24.34
CA VAL A 71 17.60 -8.16 23.23
C VAL A 71 16.19 -8.59 23.65
N PRO A 72 15.12 -8.21 22.92
CA PRO A 72 13.76 -8.59 23.27
C PRO A 72 13.53 -10.09 23.09
N THR A 73 12.86 -10.71 24.06
CA THR A 73 12.59 -12.16 24.06
C THR A 73 11.34 -12.57 23.27
N LEU A 74 10.60 -11.59 22.73
CA LEU A 74 9.32 -11.79 22.05
C LEU A 74 9.40 -12.80 20.89
N ASN A 75 10.54 -12.84 20.18
CA ASN A 75 10.77 -13.69 19.01
C ASN A 75 11.83 -14.79 19.28
N SER A 76 12.28 -14.97 20.52
CA SER A 76 13.33 -15.92 20.85
C SER A 76 12.75 -17.33 21.03
N ASN A 77 12.79 -18.13 19.96
CA ASN A 77 12.30 -19.52 19.98
C ASN A 77 13.12 -20.45 20.89
N ASN A 78 14.33 -20.06 21.26
CA ASN A 78 15.26 -20.90 22.04
C ASN A 78 15.09 -20.80 23.56
N ILE A 79 14.22 -19.94 24.06
CA ILE A 79 13.98 -19.79 25.51
C ILE A 79 12.83 -20.72 25.90
N LYS A 80 13.15 -21.89 26.46
CA LYS A 80 12.14 -22.84 26.99
C LYS A 80 11.43 -22.25 28.21
N GLY A 81 10.12 -22.51 28.36
CA GLY A 81 9.34 -22.12 29.54
C GLY A 81 8.04 -21.35 29.27
N PRO A 82 7.21 -21.12 30.30
CA PRO A 82 5.91 -20.45 30.17
C PRO A 82 6.05 -18.97 29.80
N LYS A 83 5.36 -18.52 28.74
CA LYS A 83 5.46 -17.17 28.15
C LYS A 83 5.24 -16.02 29.15
N LYS A 84 4.39 -16.23 30.17
CA LYS A 84 4.05 -15.22 31.19
C LYS A 84 5.14 -14.97 32.24
N LEU A 85 6.08 -15.90 32.40
CA LEU A 85 7.16 -15.80 33.40
C LEU A 85 8.52 -15.49 32.76
N LYS A 86 8.56 -15.23 31.45
CA LYS A 86 9.80 -14.88 30.75
C LYS A 86 10.09 -13.39 30.94
N TYR A 87 11.35 -13.06 31.20
CA TYR A 87 11.83 -11.68 31.10
C TYR A 87 11.56 -11.16 29.69
N SER A 88 11.06 -9.93 29.58
CA SER A 88 10.79 -9.28 28.28
C SER A 88 12.06 -9.03 27.46
N TYR A 89 13.22 -8.99 28.13
CA TYR A 89 14.52 -8.73 27.54
C TYR A 89 15.60 -9.63 28.13
N LEU A 90 16.63 -9.93 27.33
CA LEU A 90 17.86 -10.62 27.71
C LEU A 90 19.05 -9.66 27.67
N GLY A 91 20.06 -9.98 28.48
CA GLY A 91 21.30 -9.22 28.52
C GLY A 91 21.24 -8.08 29.53
N PRO A 92 22.37 -7.40 29.71
CA PRO A 92 22.88 -6.56 28.63
C PRO A 92 24.05 -7.18 27.85
N PHE A 93 24.08 -6.96 26.54
CA PHE A 93 25.14 -7.41 25.63
C PHE A 93 25.88 -6.23 25.03
N PHE A 94 27.17 -6.40 24.74
CA PHE A 94 27.97 -5.40 24.07
C PHE A 94 27.84 -5.51 22.56
N ILE A 95 27.67 -4.39 21.87
CA ILE A 95 27.72 -4.37 20.41
C ILE A 95 29.17 -4.62 19.96
N VAL A 96 29.39 -5.77 19.30
CA VAL A 96 30.70 -6.21 18.77
C VAL A 96 30.91 -5.68 17.35
N PHE A 97 29.85 -5.62 16.54
CA PHE A 97 29.94 -5.21 15.14
C PHE A 97 28.67 -4.53 14.65
N LEU A 98 28.81 -3.56 13.72
CA LEU A 98 27.70 -2.86 13.08
C LEU A 98 27.53 -3.33 11.63
N HIS A 99 26.39 -3.96 11.33
CA HIS A 99 26.01 -4.36 9.98
C HIS A 99 25.11 -3.27 9.36
N GLY A 100 25.73 -2.19 8.89
CA GLY A 100 25.00 -1.05 8.33
C GLY A 100 24.32 -0.19 9.41
N THR A 101 23.21 0.45 9.06
CA THR A 101 22.52 1.41 9.94
C THR A 101 21.58 0.76 10.96
N ASN A 102 20.98 -0.39 10.62
CA ASN A 102 19.85 -0.94 11.37
C ASN A 102 20.11 -2.34 11.97
N ALA A 103 21.26 -2.95 11.70
CA ALA A 103 21.60 -4.28 12.20
C ALA A 103 22.92 -4.26 12.97
N VAL A 104 22.96 -4.96 14.09
CA VAL A 104 24.12 -5.03 14.98
C VAL A 104 24.33 -6.47 15.42
N GLN A 105 25.60 -6.83 15.61
CA GLN A 105 25.99 -8.08 16.24
C GLN A 105 26.29 -7.81 17.72
N VAL A 106 25.65 -8.61 18.56
CA VAL A 106 25.76 -8.63 20.02
C VAL A 106 26.28 -9.98 20.49
#